data_AF-A0A369UUY7-F1
#
_entry.id   AF-A0A369UUY7-F1
#
_cell.length_a   1.000
_cell.length_b   1.000
_cell.length_c   1.000
_cell.angle_alpha   90.00
_cell.angle_beta   90.00
_cell.angle_gamma   90.00
#
_symmetry.space_group_name_H-M   'P 1'
#
loop_
_entity.id
_entity.type
_entity.pdbx_description
1 polymer ?
#
loop_
_entity_poly.entity_id
_entity_poly.type
_entity_poly.pdbx_seq_one_letter_code
_entity_poly.pdbx_strand_id
1 'polypeptide(L)'
;MELLLEVKDTFEIAGRGLALAPDLLLHDRTKDSIHDVLVERPDGLSIQAQARLTVEHFRPGGYKLVVYLPELRKEQVPIGTRVLWQPGQ
;
A
#
# COMPACT_ATOMS: atom_id res chain seq x y z
N MET A 1 -0.99 -12.16 -11.29
CA MET A 1 -1.12 -11.00 -10.39
C MET A 1 0.22 -10.27 -10.40
N GLU A 2 0.20 -8.96 -10.57
CA GLU A 2 1.40 -8.13 -10.63
C GLU A 2 1.72 -7.56 -9.25
N LEU A 3 3.01 -7.50 -8.89
CA LEU A 3 3.47 -6.96 -7.62
C LEU A 3 3.30 -5.44 -7.61
N LEU A 4 2.57 -4.93 -6.62
CA LEU A 4 2.48 -3.51 -6.34
C LEU A 4 3.69 -3.04 -5.53
N LEU A 5 3.92 -3.66 -4.37
CA LEU A 5 5.12 -3.42 -3.55
C LEU A 5 5.38 -4.57 -2.57
N GLU A 6 6.63 -4.67 -2.13
CA GLU A 6 7.02 -5.47 -0.96
C GLU A 6 7.22 -4.54 0.24
N VAL A 7 6.52 -4.81 1.33
CA VAL A 7 6.48 -3.98 2.53
C VAL A 7 7.81 -4.06 3.26
N LYS A 8 8.50 -2.93 3.38
CA LYS A 8 9.74 -2.78 4.15
C LYS A 8 9.53 -2.07 5.47
N ASP A 9 8.47 -1.29 5.60
CA ASP A 9 8.03 -0.67 6.86
C ASP A 9 6.54 -0.34 6.81
N THR A 10 5.94 -0.11 7.98
CA THR A 10 4.53 0.28 8.10
C THR A 10 4.32 1.37 9.16
N PHE A 11 3.43 2.31 8.85
CA PHE A 11 3.10 3.43 9.72
C PHE A 11 1.59 3.52 9.89
N GLU A 12 1.11 3.52 11.13
CA GLU A 12 -0.30 3.74 11.39
C GLU A 12 -0.54 5.25 11.47
N ILE A 13 -1.34 5.78 10.56
CA ILE A 13 -1.66 7.20 10.50
C ILE A 13 -3.11 7.38 10.89
N ALA A 14 -3.32 8.04 12.03
CA ALA A 14 -4.67 8.31 12.55
C ALA A 14 -5.55 8.97 11.49
N GLY A 15 -6.73 8.39 11.25
CA GLY A 15 -7.68 8.87 10.24
C GLY A 15 -7.37 8.47 8.79
N ARG A 16 -6.24 7.82 8.51
CA ARG A 16 -5.89 7.29 7.17
C ARG A 16 -5.69 5.78 7.14
N GLY A 17 -5.30 5.19 8.26
CA GLY A 17 -5.01 3.77 8.40
C GLY A 17 -3.55 3.44 8.18
N LEU A 18 -3.27 2.22 7.72
CA LEU A 18 -1.90 1.71 7.64
C LEU A 18 -1.22 2.13 6.34
N ALA A 19 -0.24 3.03 6.43
CA ALA A 19 0.64 3.40 5.33
C ALA A 19 1.77 2.38 5.16
N LEU A 20 2.08 2.04 3.91
CA LEU A 20 3.11 1.08 3.54
C LEU A 20 4.31 1.78 2.92
N ALA A 21 5.50 1.29 3.26
CA ALA A 21 6.75 1.70 2.63
C ALA A 21 7.39 0.51 1.88
N PRO A 22 8.13 0.74 0.77
CA PRO A 22 8.50 2.05 0.24
C PRO A 22 7.35 2.75 -0.50
N ASP A 23 7.51 4.06 -0.67
CA ASP A 23 6.64 4.85 -1.53
C ASP A 23 6.75 4.38 -2.99
N LEU A 24 5.65 4.47 -3.74
CA LEU A 24 5.63 4.13 -5.16
C LEU A 24 6.11 5.32 -6.01
N LEU A 25 6.66 5.00 -7.19
CA LEU A 25 7.04 6.01 -8.17
C LEU A 25 5.80 6.72 -8.72
N LEU A 26 5.89 8.04 -8.83
CA LEU A 26 4.89 8.82 -9.53
C LEU A 26 5.15 8.77 -11.04
N HIS A 27 4.12 8.41 -11.79
CA HIS A 27 4.09 8.57 -13.23
C HIS A 27 3.21 9.76 -13.62
N ASP A 28 3.42 10.32 -14.81
CA ASP A 28 2.56 11.36 -15.36
C ASP A 28 1.11 10.89 -15.34
N ARG A 29 0.22 11.70 -14.73
CA ARG A 29 -1.23 11.44 -14.49
C ARG A 29 -1.57 10.52 -13.33
N THR A 30 -0.62 10.19 -12.45
CA THR A 30 -0.95 9.52 -11.18
C THR A 30 -1.89 10.40 -10.36
N LYS A 31 -2.98 9.80 -9.88
CA LYS A 31 -3.99 10.44 -9.05
C LYS A 31 -4.44 9.47 -7.96
N ASP A 32 -5.13 9.99 -6.97
CA ASP A 32 -5.74 9.18 -5.94
C ASP A 32 -6.67 8.13 -6.55
N SER A 33 -6.55 6.90 -6.06
CA SER A 33 -7.34 5.77 -6.53
C SER A 33 -7.52 4.72 -5.44
N ILE A 34 -8.48 3.84 -5.66
CA ILE A 34 -8.82 2.75 -4.75
C ILE A 34 -8.86 1.47 -5.58
N HIS A 35 -8.20 0.43 -5.09
CA HIS A 35 -8.06 -0.84 -5.80
C HIS A 35 -8.16 -2.01 -4.85
N ASP A 36 -8.72 -3.11 -5.33
CA ASP A 36 -8.67 -4.38 -4.61
C ASP A 36 -7.30 -5.02 -4.80
N VAL A 37 -6.69 -5.43 -3.68
CA VAL A 37 -5.37 -6.03 -3.63
C VAL A 37 -5.39 -7.33 -2.85
N LEU A 38 -4.41 -8.17 -3.13
CA LEU A 38 -4.07 -9.30 -2.27
C LEU A 38 -2.83 -8.95 -1.45
N VAL A 39 -2.93 -9.14 -0.15
CA VAL A 39 -1.84 -8.97 0.81
C VAL A 39 -1.33 -10.36 1.18
N GLU A 40 -0.18 -10.76 0.62
CA GLU A 40 0.50 -12.03 0.91
C GLU A 40 1.51 -11.85 2.03
N ARG A 41 1.23 -12.43 3.19
CA ARG A 41 2.11 -12.38 4.36
C ARG A 41 3.29 -13.35 4.18
N PRO A 42 4.44 -13.11 4.85
CA PRO A 42 5.60 -14.01 4.80
C PRO A 42 5.33 -15.42 5.35
N ASP A 43 4.31 -15.59 6.19
CA ASP A 43 3.88 -16.89 6.72
C ASP A 43 3.00 -17.69 5.74
N GLY A 44 2.77 -17.16 4.54
CA GLY A 44 1.98 -17.80 3.48
C GLY A 44 0.48 -17.54 3.58
N LEU A 45 0.01 -16.77 4.56
CA LEU A 45 -1.39 -16.35 4.64
C LEU A 45 -1.67 -15.19 3.68
N SER A 46 -2.84 -15.18 3.06
CA SER A 46 -3.26 -14.12 2.15
C SER A 46 -4.56 -13.47 2.60
N ILE A 47 -4.63 -12.15 2.49
CA ILE A 47 -5.78 -11.33 2.88
C ILE A 47 -6.21 -10.51 1.68
N GLN A 48 -7.50 -10.56 1.31
CA GLN A 48 -8.07 -9.61 0.35
C GLN A 48 -8.36 -8.30 1.08
N ALA A 49 -7.93 -7.18 0.49
CA ALA A 49 -8.11 -5.87 1.10
C ALA A 49 -8.26 -4.79 0.02
N GLN A 50 -8.80 -3.65 0.43
CA GLN A 50 -8.85 -2.47 -0.41
C GLN A 50 -7.65 -1.56 -0.11
N ALA A 51 -6.82 -1.33 -1.13
CA ALA A 51 -5.71 -0.39 -1.07
C ALA A 51 -6.16 0.97 -1.59
N ARG A 52 -5.87 2.02 -0.82
CA ARG A 52 -6.00 3.40 -1.24
C ARG A 52 -4.63 3.94 -1.62
N LEU A 53 -4.46 4.27 -2.90
CA LEU A 53 -3.29 4.95 -3.41
C LEU A 53 -3.56 6.45 -3.32
N THR A 54 -2.68 7.20 -2.67
CA THR A 54 -2.85 8.65 -2.48
C THR A 54 -1.58 9.40 -2.80
N VAL A 55 -1.72 10.46 -3.60
CA VAL A 55 -0.61 11.36 -3.93
C VAL A 55 -0.46 12.34 -2.78
N GLU A 56 0.61 12.17 -2.00
CA GLU A 56 0.91 12.95 -0.81
C GLU A 56 2.10 13.87 -1.07
N HIS A 57 2.06 15.08 -0.52
CA HIS A 57 3.18 16.01 -0.60
C HIS A 57 3.92 16.06 0.74
N PHE A 58 5.12 15.50 0.79
CA PHE A 58 5.98 15.54 1.98
C PHE A 58 7.14 16.51 1.75
N ARG A 59 7.33 17.47 2.67
CA ARG A 59 8.48 18.38 2.64
C ARG A 59 9.49 18.04 3.76
N PRO A 60 10.81 18.02 3.45
CA PRO A 60 11.40 18.03 2.10
C PRO A 60 11.16 16.68 1.40
N GLY A 61 11.03 16.65 0.07
CA GLY A 61 10.89 15.38 -0.68
C GLY A 61 9.90 15.38 -1.84
N GLY A 62 9.01 16.36 -1.93
CA GLY A 62 8.06 16.51 -3.04
C GLY A 62 6.86 15.58 -2.94
N TYR A 63 6.19 15.35 -4.06
CA TYR A 63 5.05 14.45 -4.13
C TYR A 63 5.51 13.00 -4.16
N LYS A 64 4.72 12.12 -3.53
CA LYS A 64 4.93 10.69 -3.50
C LYS A 64 3.60 9.96 -3.59
N LEU A 65 3.60 8.74 -4.13
CA LEU A 65 2.42 7.88 -4.10
C LEU A 65 2.52 6.92 -2.92
N VAL A 66 1.64 7.09 -1.94
CA VAL A 66 1.59 6.26 -0.74
C VAL A 66 0.45 5.27 -0.85
N VAL A 67 0.71 4.02 -0.48
CA VAL A 67 -0.31 2.98 -0.37
C VAL A 67 -0.79 2.91 1.08
N TYR A 68 -2.09 3.06 1.26
CA TYR A 68 -2.77 2.88 2.53
C TYR A 68 -3.65 1.63 2.49
N LEU A 69 -3.68 0.87 3.59
CA LEU A 69 -4.63 -0.21 3.86
C LEU A 69 -5.51 0.23 5.05
N PRO A 70 -6.65 0.90 4.82
CA PRO A 70 -7.42 1.55 5.88
C PRO A 70 -8.00 0.58 6.92
N GLU A 71 -8.26 -0.66 6.51
CA GLU A 71 -8.93 -1.68 7.32
C GLU A 71 -7.95 -2.68 7.96
N LEU A 72 -6.66 -2.58 7.66
CA LEU A 72 -5.63 -3.48 8.18
C LEU A 72 -4.75 -2.81 9.22
N ARG A 73 -4.26 -3.61 10.15
CA ARG A 73 -3.34 -3.20 11.21
C ARG A 73 -1.94 -3.77 10.99
N LYS A 74 -0.95 -3.22 11.70
CA LYS A 74 0.46 -3.61 11.59
C LYS A 74 0.68 -5.11 11.74
N GLU A 75 -0.04 -5.75 12.66
CA GLU A 75 0.11 -7.18 12.95
C GLU A 75 -0.33 -8.07 11.77
N GLN A 76 -1.21 -7.55 10.91
CA GLN A 76 -1.70 -8.24 9.72
C GLN A 76 -0.79 -8.02 8.50
N VAL A 77 0.11 -7.03 8.55
CA VAL A 77 1.00 -6.64 7.45
C VAL A 77 2.44 -6.54 7.96
N PRO A 78 3.05 -7.66 8.41
CA PRO A 78 4.44 -7.66 8.83
C PRO A 78 5.40 -7.31 7.68
N ILE A 79 6.61 -6.87 8.01
CA ILE A 79 7.68 -6.63 7.02
C ILE A 79 7.93 -7.89 6.20
N GLY A 80 8.16 -7.73 4.90
CA GLY A 80 8.26 -8.80 3.91
C GLY A 80 6.94 -9.19 3.26
N THR A 81 5.82 -8.62 3.72
CA THR A 81 4.51 -8.79 3.07
C THR A 81 4.54 -8.27 1.64
N ARG A 82 3.93 -8.99 0.71
CA ARG A 82 3.81 -8.59 -0.71
C ARG A 82 2.38 -8.15 -0.99
N VAL A 83 2.23 -6.94 -1.52
CA VAL A 83 0.93 -6.43 -1.97
C VAL A 83 0.87 -6.61 -3.48
N LEU A 84 -0.16 -7.29 -3.96
CA LEU A 84 -0.35 -7.66 -5.35
C LEU A 84 -1.65 -7.08 -5.88
N TRP A 85 -1.64 -6.61 -7.14
CA TRP A 85 -2.86 -6.27 -7.86
C TRP A 85 -3.76 -7.50 -8.02
N GLN A 86 -5.04 -7.38 -7.68
CA GLN A 86 -6.00 -8.41 -8.08
C GLN A 86 -6.27 -8.33 -9.60
N PRO A 87 -6.40 -9.47 -10.29
CA PRO A 87 -6.76 -9.47 -11.70
C PRO A 87 -8.25 -9.12 -11.84
N GLY A 88 -8.58 -8.08 -12.61
CA GLY A 88 -9.95 -7.83 -13.06
C GLY A 88 -10.53 -6.43 -12.81
N GLN A 89 -9.81 -5.36 -13.16
CA GLN A 89 -10.44 -4.06 -13.46
C GLN A 89 -10.16 -3.67 -14.91
#